data_AF-A0A378BW42-F1
#
_entry.id   AF-A0A378BW42-F1
#
_cell.length_a   1.000
_cell.length_b   1.000
_cell.length_c   1.000
_cell.angle_alpha   90.00
_cell.angle_beta   90.00
_cell.angle_gamma   90.00
#
_symmetry.space_group_name_H-M   'P 1'
#
loop_
_entity.id
_entity.type
_entity.pdbx_description
1 polymer ?
#
loop_
_entity_poly.entity_id
_entity_poly.type
_entity_poly.pdbx_seq_one_letter_code
_entity_poly.pdbx_strand_id
1 'polypeptide(L)'
;MTGGVPKKYLVYKSRPVSGRQMETKEVDAERMLHLKFVRRLHQMRGTSLLSGVLIRLSALKEYEDSELTAARIAAALGMYIRKGDGQSYETDGNDSKENERELTIQPGIIYDDLKPGEEIGMVKSDRPNPNLETFRNGQLRAVAAGSRLSFSSTARNYNGTYSAQRQELVESTDGYLILQDWFIGAVTRPMYRAWLKQAVASGVIRLPRDLDRSSLYTAVYSGPVMPWIDPVKEAEAWKIQIRGGAATESDWVRAGGRNPDDVKRRRKAEIDENRKLDLVFDTDPASDKGGSSAATKRQEPQHTDDQSEE
;
A
#
# COMPACT_ATOMS: atom_id res chain seq x y z
N MET A 1 16.21 -36.03 15.58
CA MET A 1 14.89 -35.55 16.06
C MET A 1 14.44 -34.39 15.18
N THR A 2 13.55 -34.66 14.22
CA THR A 2 13.04 -33.72 13.20
C THR A 2 11.72 -33.10 13.65
N GLY A 3 11.74 -32.33 14.74
CA GLY A 3 10.54 -31.68 15.26
C GLY A 3 10.10 -30.49 14.40
N GLY A 4 9.01 -30.63 13.64
CA GLY A 4 8.30 -29.48 13.05
C GLY A 4 8.43 -29.26 11.53
N VAL A 5 9.07 -30.17 10.79
CA VAL A 5 9.07 -30.14 9.32
C VAL A 5 7.94 -31.03 8.79
N PRO A 6 7.05 -30.53 7.92
CA PRO A 6 5.99 -31.34 7.34
C PRO A 6 6.58 -32.46 6.48
N LYS A 7 6.04 -33.67 6.60
CA LYS A 7 6.43 -34.84 5.78
C LYS A 7 5.55 -35.03 4.55
N LYS A 8 4.27 -34.67 4.67
CA LYS A 8 3.29 -34.80 3.59
C LYS A 8 2.19 -33.74 3.74
N TYR A 9 1.56 -33.43 2.62
CA TYR A 9 0.41 -32.54 2.51
C TYR A 9 -0.80 -33.32 2.03
N LEU A 10 -1.94 -33.10 2.68
CA LEU A 10 -3.23 -33.63 2.25
C LEU A 10 -3.95 -32.51 1.50
N VAL A 11 -4.13 -32.66 0.20
CA VAL A 11 -4.77 -31.67 -0.68
C VAL A 11 -6.16 -32.17 -1.04
N TYR A 12 -7.19 -31.37 -0.78
CA TYR A 12 -8.55 -31.70 -1.20
C TYR A 12 -8.68 -31.66 -2.72
N LYS A 13 -9.27 -32.72 -3.30
CA LYS A 13 -9.49 -32.80 -4.76
C LYS A 13 -10.62 -31.90 -5.25
N SER A 14 -11.55 -31.56 -4.37
CA SER A 14 -12.67 -30.66 -4.63
C SER A 14 -12.70 -29.52 -3.63
N ARG A 15 -13.41 -28.43 -3.95
CA ARG A 15 -13.67 -27.37 -2.98
C ARG A 15 -14.31 -27.97 -1.72
N PRO A 16 -13.80 -27.65 -0.53
CA PRO A 16 -14.37 -28.14 0.71
C PRO A 16 -15.74 -27.47 0.90
N VAL A 17 -16.81 -28.24 0.70
CA VAL A 17 -18.18 -27.85 1.00
C VAL A 17 -18.68 -28.70 2.17
N SER A 18 -19.41 -28.09 3.10
CA SER A 18 -20.00 -28.77 4.25
C SER A 18 -20.80 -30.01 3.81
N GLY A 19 -20.67 -31.12 4.54
CA GLY A 19 -21.52 -32.31 4.41
C GLY A 19 -21.09 -33.37 3.38
N ARG A 20 -20.01 -33.18 2.61
CA ARG A 20 -19.48 -34.20 1.71
C ARG A 20 -18.21 -34.84 2.26
N GLN A 21 -18.11 -36.17 2.18
CA GLN A 21 -16.86 -36.89 2.46
C GLN A 21 -15.80 -36.42 1.48
N MET A 22 -14.75 -35.78 2.00
CA MET A 22 -13.79 -35.08 1.17
C MET A 22 -12.67 -36.03 0.74
N GLU A 23 -12.55 -36.23 -0.57
CA GLU A 23 -11.45 -37.00 -1.13
C GLU A 23 -10.16 -36.16 -1.10
N THR A 24 -9.10 -36.74 -0.55
CA THR A 24 -7.79 -36.08 -0.45
C THR A 24 -6.75 -36.79 -1.31
N LYS A 25 -5.76 -36.03 -1.77
CA LYS A 25 -4.55 -36.52 -2.42
C LYS A 25 -3.35 -36.25 -1.51
N GLU A 26 -2.56 -37.28 -1.25
CA GLU A 26 -1.29 -37.10 -0.56
C GLU A 26 -0.24 -36.56 -1.53
N VAL A 27 0.46 -35.51 -1.11
CA VAL A 27 1.61 -34.92 -1.82
C VAL A 27 2.79 -34.91 -0.87
N ASP A 28 3.91 -35.47 -1.30
CA ASP A 28 5.16 -35.44 -0.53
C ASP A 28 5.59 -33.98 -0.27
N ALA A 29 6.11 -33.70 0.93
CA ALA A 29 6.57 -32.38 1.28
C ALA A 29 7.70 -31.87 0.37
N GLU A 30 8.53 -32.76 -0.16
CA GLU A 30 9.57 -32.40 -1.14
C GLU A 30 9.01 -31.84 -2.45
N ARG A 31 7.76 -32.16 -2.77
CA ARG A 31 7.07 -31.72 -4.00
C ARG A 31 6.12 -30.55 -3.76
N MET A 32 6.15 -29.93 -2.58
CA MET A 32 5.26 -28.83 -2.22
C MET A 32 6.05 -27.60 -1.79
N LEU A 33 5.89 -26.50 -2.52
CA LEU A 33 6.36 -25.19 -2.11
C LEU A 33 5.32 -24.54 -1.19
N HIS A 34 5.55 -24.56 0.12
CA HIS A 34 4.62 -24.01 1.11
C HIS A 34 5.14 -22.70 1.69
N LEU A 35 4.72 -21.59 1.08
CA LEU A 35 4.91 -20.26 1.65
C LEU A 35 3.94 -20.06 2.83
N LYS A 36 4.48 -19.87 4.04
CA LYS A 36 3.68 -19.65 5.25
C LYS A 36 4.28 -18.57 6.12
N PHE A 37 3.40 -17.78 6.75
CA PHE A 37 3.80 -16.80 7.74
C PHE A 37 3.78 -17.38 9.14
N VAL A 38 4.95 -17.60 9.74
CA VAL A 38 5.10 -18.14 11.10
C VAL A 38 5.79 -17.13 12.00
N ARG A 39 5.32 -17.00 13.25
CA ARG A 39 5.91 -16.12 14.26
C ARG A 39 6.62 -16.88 15.38
N ARG A 40 6.40 -18.20 15.46
CA ARG A 40 6.96 -19.06 16.50
C ARG A 40 7.73 -20.22 15.86
N LEU A 41 8.78 -20.66 16.55
CA LEU A 41 9.50 -21.89 16.21
C LEU A 41 8.54 -23.08 16.29
N HIS A 42 8.69 -24.05 15.39
CA HIS A 42 7.84 -25.26 15.26
C HIS A 42 6.36 -25.01 14.89
N GLN A 43 5.99 -23.80 14.47
CA GLN A 43 4.63 -23.52 14.02
C GLN A 43 4.35 -24.21 12.67
N MET A 44 3.42 -25.16 12.66
CA MET A 44 3.10 -25.95 11.46
C MET A 44 2.29 -25.15 10.43
N ARG A 45 1.33 -24.33 10.90
CA ARG A 45 0.41 -23.52 10.07
C ARG A 45 0.82 -22.06 9.99
N GLY A 46 0.68 -21.45 8.82
CA GLY A 46 0.81 -20.00 8.69
C GLY A 46 -0.37 -19.27 9.35
N THR A 47 -0.12 -18.04 9.81
CA THR A 47 -1.17 -17.08 10.21
C THR A 47 -1.25 -15.98 9.16
N SER A 48 -2.47 -15.60 8.74
CA SER A 48 -2.65 -14.48 7.80
C SER A 48 -2.05 -13.19 8.37
N LEU A 49 -1.43 -12.38 7.51
CA LEU A 49 -0.96 -11.04 7.89
C LEU A 49 -2.12 -10.14 8.35
N LEU A 50 -3.33 -10.39 7.83
CA LEU A 50 -4.51 -9.61 8.18
C LEU A 50 -5.14 -10.04 9.51
N SER A 51 -4.75 -11.18 10.10
CA SER A 51 -5.45 -11.72 11.28
C SER A 51 -5.48 -10.73 12.45
N GLY A 52 -4.43 -9.92 12.62
CA GLY A 52 -4.35 -8.90 13.67
C GLY A 52 -5.24 -7.68 13.45
N VAL A 53 -5.73 -7.46 12.22
CA VAL A 53 -6.54 -6.28 11.85
C VAL A 53 -7.97 -6.62 11.46
N LEU A 54 -8.31 -7.91 11.33
CA LEU A 54 -9.64 -8.34 10.87
C LEU A 54 -10.79 -7.78 11.72
N ILE A 55 -10.67 -7.85 13.06
CA ILE A 55 -11.71 -7.34 13.97
C ILE A 55 -11.86 -5.83 13.78
N ARG A 56 -10.75 -5.11 13.60
CA ARG A 56 -10.76 -3.66 13.38
C ARG A 56 -11.40 -3.28 12.05
N LEU A 57 -11.17 -4.07 11.00
CA LEU A 57 -11.83 -3.91 9.69
C LEU A 57 -13.33 -4.17 9.78
N SER A 58 -13.76 -5.20 10.52
CA SER A 58 -15.19 -5.48 10.76
C SER A 58 -15.86 -4.32 11.50
N ALA A 59 -15.24 -3.86 12.58
CA ALA A 59 -15.76 -2.73 13.37
C ALA A 59 -15.82 -1.44 12.55
N LEU A 60 -14.83 -1.18 11.69
CA LEU A 60 -14.85 -0.02 10.78
C LEU A 60 -16.02 -0.11 9.80
N LYS A 61 -16.27 -1.28 9.21
CA LYS A 61 -17.41 -1.52 8.32
C LYS A 61 -18.74 -1.29 9.05
N GLU A 62 -18.91 -1.89 10.23
CA GLU A 62 -20.13 -1.76 11.04
C GLU A 62 -20.41 -0.31 11.40
N TYR A 63 -19.35 0.46 11.71
CA TYR A 63 -19.45 1.88 11.98
C TYR A 63 -19.88 2.68 10.74
N GLU A 64 -19.25 2.45 9.58
CA GLU A 64 -19.63 3.12 8.32
C GLU A 64 -21.09 2.80 7.92
N ASP A 65 -21.52 1.54 8.07
CA ASP A 65 -22.90 1.10 7.80
C ASP A 65 -23.90 1.76 8.77
N SER A 66 -23.53 1.89 10.04
CA SER A 66 -24.36 2.55 11.07
C SER A 66 -24.51 4.04 10.81
N GLU A 67 -23.42 4.72 10.43
CA GLU A 67 -23.41 6.13 10.08
C GLU A 67 -24.26 6.42 8.83
N LEU A 68 -24.21 5.54 7.83
CA LEU A 68 -25.07 5.63 6.64
C LEU A 68 -26.54 5.43 6.99
N THR A 69 -26.85 4.47 7.85
CA THR A 69 -28.23 4.21 8.32
C THR A 69 -28.77 5.39 9.13
N ALA A 70 -27.96 5.94 10.03
CA ALA A 70 -28.30 7.13 10.80
C ALA A 70 -28.53 8.34 9.90
N ALA A 71 -27.70 8.54 8.86
CA ALA A 71 -27.89 9.62 7.89
C ALA A 71 -29.21 9.47 7.10
N ARG A 72 -29.60 8.24 6.74
CA ARG A 72 -30.90 7.97 6.09
C ARG A 72 -32.08 8.24 7.01
N ILE A 73 -32.01 7.83 8.28
CA ILE A 73 -33.06 8.09 9.28
C ILE A 73 -33.19 9.60 9.54
N ALA A 74 -32.07 10.29 9.70
CA ALA A 74 -32.03 11.75 9.85
C ALA A 74 -32.65 12.48 8.65
N ALA A 75 -32.41 12.01 7.43
CA ALA A 75 -33.03 12.57 6.23
C ALA A 75 -34.55 12.26 6.13
N ALA A 76 -35.01 11.18 6.77
CA ALA A 76 -36.42 10.79 6.76
C ALA A 76 -37.24 11.41 7.90
N LEU A 77 -36.61 11.75 9.04
CA LEU A 77 -37.26 12.40 10.17
C LEU A 77 -37.48 13.88 9.87
N GLY A 78 -38.69 14.22 9.39
CA GLY A 78 -39.07 15.60 9.11
C GLY A 78 -39.48 16.35 10.38
N MET A 79 -40.56 15.91 11.04
CA MET A 79 -41.23 16.63 12.13
C MET A 79 -42.01 15.66 13.02
N TYR A 80 -42.23 16.01 14.28
CA TYR A 80 -43.17 15.36 15.19
C TYR A 80 -44.12 16.40 15.78
N ILE A 81 -45.34 15.99 16.11
CA ILE A 81 -46.33 16.86 16.77
C ILE A 81 -46.35 16.48 18.25
N ARG A 82 -46.02 17.44 19.12
CA ARG A 82 -46.16 17.29 20.56
C ARG A 82 -47.58 17.72 20.94
N LYS A 83 -48.38 16.78 21.43
CA LYS A 83 -49.73 17.06 21.97
C LYS A 83 -49.60 17.62 23.40
N GLY A 84 -50.39 18.65 23.71
CA GLY A 84 -50.44 19.33 25.01
C GLY A 84 -51.11 18.50 26.12
N ASP A 85 -51.29 19.13 27.28
CA ASP A 85 -51.81 18.47 28.49
C ASP A 85 -53.27 18.00 28.31
N GLY A 86 -53.61 16.87 28.95
CA GLY A 86 -54.83 16.10 28.71
C GLY A 86 -56.14 16.80 29.05
N GLN A 87 -56.10 17.97 29.71
CA GLN A 87 -57.28 18.81 29.98
C GLN A 87 -57.75 19.63 28.77
N SER A 88 -56.98 19.63 27.68
CA SER A 88 -57.33 20.31 26.42
C SER A 88 -58.18 19.42 25.48
N TYR A 89 -58.38 18.14 25.85
CA TYR A 89 -59.18 17.21 25.07
C TYR A 89 -60.63 17.27 25.51
N GLU A 90 -61.49 17.87 24.68
CA GLU A 90 -62.92 17.63 24.76
C GLU A 90 -63.19 16.20 24.28
N THR A 91 -63.54 15.30 25.20
CA THR A 91 -64.10 13.98 24.85
C THR A 91 -65.54 14.17 24.42
N ASP A 92 -65.73 14.69 23.21
CA ASP A 92 -67.07 14.74 22.64
C ASP A 92 -67.40 13.36 22.06
N GLY A 93 -68.36 12.70 22.71
CA GLY A 93 -68.81 11.37 22.34
C GLY A 93 -69.56 11.41 21.02
N ASN A 94 -68.84 11.24 19.91
CA ASN A 94 -69.44 10.75 18.69
C ASN A 94 -68.43 9.95 17.86
N ASP A 95 -68.84 8.73 17.55
CA ASP A 95 -68.10 7.65 16.91
C ASP A 95 -67.97 7.87 15.40
N SER A 96 -67.33 8.97 14.99
CA SER A 96 -66.95 9.19 13.61
C SER A 96 -65.46 8.98 13.48
N LYS A 97 -65.07 7.82 12.93
CA LYS A 97 -63.74 7.49 12.40
C LYS A 97 -62.87 8.74 12.26
N GLU A 98 -62.02 9.00 13.24
CA GLU A 98 -61.04 10.07 13.17
C GLU A 98 -60.16 9.70 11.98
N ASN A 99 -60.45 10.31 10.82
CA ASN A 99 -59.69 10.09 9.59
C ASN A 99 -58.23 10.23 9.98
N GLU A 100 -57.42 9.19 9.73
CA GLU A 100 -55.97 9.30 9.80
C GLU A 100 -55.60 10.57 9.03
N ARG A 101 -55.20 11.62 9.76
CA ARG A 101 -54.87 12.91 9.14
C ARG A 101 -53.62 12.66 8.30
N GLU A 102 -53.81 12.63 6.98
CA GLU A 102 -52.72 12.42 6.03
C GLU A 102 -51.88 13.70 5.97
N LEU A 103 -50.74 13.68 6.66
CA LEU A 103 -49.83 14.82 6.72
C LEU A 103 -48.94 14.83 5.47
N THR A 104 -49.24 15.70 4.50
CA THR A 104 -48.42 15.84 3.29
C THR A 104 -47.30 16.86 3.52
N ILE A 105 -46.07 16.38 3.73
CA ILE A 105 -44.89 17.23 3.94
C ILE A 105 -44.28 17.63 2.58
N GLN A 106 -44.28 18.93 2.28
CA GLN A 106 -43.58 19.51 1.14
C GLN A 106 -42.75 20.74 1.56
N PRO A 107 -41.61 21.01 0.90
CA PRO A 107 -40.79 22.18 1.20
C PRO A 107 -41.59 23.49 1.06
N GLY A 108 -41.63 24.32 2.11
CA GLY A 108 -42.30 25.63 2.10
C GLY A 108 -43.76 25.65 2.56
N ILE A 109 -44.33 24.52 3.00
CA ILE A 109 -45.67 24.49 3.60
C ILE A 109 -45.65 25.05 5.02
N ILE A 110 -46.65 25.87 5.35
CA ILE A 110 -46.96 26.30 6.73
C ILE A 110 -48.13 25.44 7.19
N TYR A 111 -47.97 24.74 8.31
CA TYR A 111 -49.02 23.94 8.91
C TYR A 111 -49.92 24.80 9.80
N ASP A 112 -51.17 25.00 9.38
CA ASP A 112 -52.17 25.82 10.08
C ASP A 112 -53.23 24.97 10.82
N ASP A 113 -53.23 23.64 10.60
CA ASP A 113 -54.25 22.69 11.13
C ASP A 113 -53.91 22.10 12.52
N LEU A 114 -53.05 22.77 13.29
CA LEU A 114 -52.66 22.36 14.64
C LEU A 114 -53.81 22.58 15.64
N LYS A 115 -54.17 21.57 16.43
CA LYS A 115 -55.17 21.74 17.49
C LYS A 115 -54.59 22.59 18.64
N PRO A 116 -55.44 23.25 19.46
CA PRO A 116 -54.98 23.99 20.63
C PRO A 116 -54.09 23.13 21.55
N GLY A 117 -52.87 23.60 21.81
CA GLY A 117 -51.87 22.87 22.61
C GLY A 117 -50.98 21.89 21.83
N GLU A 118 -51.12 21.77 20.50
CA GLU A 118 -50.19 21.02 19.65
C GLU A 118 -49.02 21.92 19.17
N GLU A 119 -47.79 21.45 19.34
CA GLU A 119 -46.58 22.12 18.85
C GLU A 119 -45.84 21.23 17.84
N ILE A 120 -45.39 21.80 16.73
CA ILE A 120 -44.51 21.09 15.78
C ILE A 120 -43.08 21.15 16.29
N GLY A 121 -42.56 20.00 16.73
CA GLY A 121 -41.15 19.80 16.97
C GLY A 121 -40.46 19.30 15.70
N MET A 122 -39.33 19.89 15.32
CA MET A 122 -38.42 19.23 14.38
C MET A 122 -37.55 18.24 15.15
N VAL A 123 -37.37 17.02 14.63
CA VAL A 123 -36.33 16.15 15.13
C VAL A 123 -35.00 16.71 14.62
N LYS A 124 -34.33 17.51 15.45
CA LYS A 124 -32.98 17.96 15.14
C LYS A 124 -32.06 16.75 15.13
N SER A 125 -31.65 16.34 13.94
CA SER A 125 -30.51 15.47 13.79
C SER A 125 -29.26 16.34 13.79
N ASP A 126 -28.40 16.21 14.80
CA ASP A 126 -27.09 16.88 14.88
C ASP A 126 -26.06 16.30 13.87
N ARG A 127 -26.53 15.96 12.66
CA ARG A 127 -25.74 15.43 11.54
C ARG A 127 -25.67 16.50 10.45
N PRO A 128 -24.53 16.68 9.77
CA PRO A 128 -23.41 15.73 9.60
C PRO A 128 -22.40 15.70 10.76
N ASN A 129 -21.81 14.52 11.02
CA ASN A 129 -20.72 14.35 12.00
C ASN A 129 -19.37 14.74 11.36
N PRO A 130 -18.75 15.86 11.75
CA PRO A 130 -17.48 16.31 11.16
C PRO A 130 -16.30 15.41 11.53
N ASN A 131 -16.41 14.60 12.60
CA ASN A 131 -15.34 13.76 13.11
C ASN A 131 -15.30 12.35 12.49
N LEU A 132 -16.26 12.02 11.62
CA LEU A 132 -16.35 10.73 10.94
C LEU A 132 -15.05 10.40 10.18
N GLU A 133 -14.55 11.36 9.40
CA GLU A 133 -13.33 11.19 8.63
C GLU A 133 -12.11 11.00 9.54
N THR A 134 -11.99 11.79 10.61
CA THR A 134 -10.88 11.70 11.56
C THR A 134 -10.83 10.33 12.23
N PHE A 135 -11.98 9.81 12.67
CA PHE A 135 -12.08 8.47 13.27
C PHE A 135 -11.72 7.39 12.25
N ARG A 136 -12.31 7.44 11.04
CA ARG A 136 -12.03 6.51 9.95
C ARG A 136 -10.55 6.48 9.61
N ASN A 137 -9.92 7.63 9.44
CA ASN A 137 -8.49 7.75 9.17
C ASN A 137 -7.65 7.21 10.34
N GLY A 138 -8.06 7.42 11.59
CA GLY A 138 -7.45 6.80 12.77
C GLY A 138 -7.48 5.28 12.72
N GLN A 139 -8.63 4.68 12.41
CA GLN A 139 -8.77 3.23 12.27
C GLN A 139 -7.91 2.68 11.12
N LEU A 140 -7.91 3.35 9.97
CA LEU A 140 -7.10 2.96 8.82
C LEU A 140 -5.59 3.03 9.11
N ARG A 141 -5.10 4.01 9.87
CA ARG A 141 -3.70 4.04 10.32
C ARG A 141 -3.36 2.84 11.19
N ALA A 142 -4.26 2.48 12.10
CA ALA A 142 -4.05 1.33 12.97
C ALA A 142 -4.14 -0.01 12.20
N VAL A 143 -4.93 -0.08 11.12
CA VAL A 143 -4.95 -1.21 10.18
C VAL A 143 -3.65 -1.27 9.37
N ALA A 144 -3.16 -0.15 8.85
CA ALA A 144 -1.90 -0.06 8.10
C ALA A 144 -0.72 -0.58 8.94
N ALA A 145 -0.60 -0.11 10.19
CA ALA A 145 0.41 -0.57 11.14
C ALA A 145 0.37 -2.09 11.41
N GLY A 146 -0.83 -2.69 11.45
CA GLY A 146 -0.99 -4.12 11.70
C GLY A 146 -0.80 -5.01 10.46
N SER A 147 -0.99 -4.45 9.26
CA SER A 147 -0.96 -5.18 7.98
C SER A 147 0.37 -5.06 7.22
N ARG A 148 1.35 -4.30 7.77
CA ARG A 148 2.62 -3.93 7.10
C ARG A 148 2.41 -3.12 5.82
N LEU A 149 1.33 -2.35 5.77
CA LEU A 149 1.03 -1.43 4.69
C LEU A 149 1.20 0.00 5.18
N SER A 150 1.40 0.91 4.23
CA SER A 150 1.42 2.34 4.49
C SER A 150 -0.02 2.87 4.62
N PHE A 151 -0.24 3.90 5.45
CA PHE A 151 -1.57 4.52 5.59
C PHE A 151 -2.03 5.11 4.26
N SER A 152 -1.17 5.87 3.59
CA SER A 152 -1.45 6.52 2.33
C SER A 152 -1.84 5.52 1.24
N SER A 153 -1.18 4.36 1.21
CA SER A 153 -1.53 3.26 0.30
C SER A 153 -2.86 2.59 0.67
N THR A 154 -3.11 2.38 1.97
CA THR A 154 -4.33 1.73 2.49
C THR A 154 -5.57 2.61 2.29
N ALA A 155 -5.45 3.91 2.60
CA ALA A 155 -6.52 4.89 2.52
C ALA A 155 -6.63 5.56 1.14
N ARG A 156 -5.67 5.32 0.23
CA ARG A 156 -5.49 6.06 -1.03
C ARG A 156 -5.43 7.57 -0.83
N ASN A 157 -4.81 8.00 0.26
CA ASN A 157 -4.69 9.40 0.65
C ASN A 157 -3.21 9.79 0.72
N TYR A 158 -2.73 10.54 -0.26
CA TYR A 158 -1.34 10.96 -0.37
C TYR A 158 -1.15 12.43 0.04
N ASN A 159 -1.84 12.87 1.08
CA ASN A 159 -1.68 14.22 1.61
C ASN A 159 -0.44 14.31 2.52
N GLY A 160 0.38 15.35 2.37
CA GLY A 160 1.56 15.60 3.20
C GLY A 160 2.70 16.27 2.44
N THR A 161 3.78 16.58 3.15
CA THR A 161 5.01 17.07 2.51
C THR A 161 5.77 15.92 1.83
N TYR A 162 6.60 16.26 0.84
CA TYR A 162 7.45 15.27 0.15
C TYR A 162 8.25 14.41 1.14
N SER A 163 8.85 15.03 2.17
CA SER A 163 9.64 14.31 3.18
C SER A 163 8.82 13.31 3.98
N ALA A 164 7.58 13.64 4.34
CA ALA A 164 6.69 12.74 5.07
C ALA A 164 6.27 11.54 4.21
N GLN A 165 5.90 11.77 2.94
CA GLN A 165 5.56 10.70 2.01
C GLN A 165 6.75 9.78 1.72
N ARG A 166 7.95 10.36 1.60
CA ARG A 166 9.17 9.59 1.40
C ARG A 166 9.51 8.72 2.60
N GLN A 167 9.40 9.24 3.82
CA GLN A 167 9.59 8.45 5.03
C GLN A 167 8.60 7.27 5.10
N GLU A 168 7.33 7.53 4.80
CA GLU A 168 6.31 6.48 4.76
C GLU A 168 6.60 5.42 3.69
N LEU A 169 7.06 5.83 2.50
CA LEU A 169 7.44 4.89 1.45
C LEU A 169 8.65 4.03 1.86
N VAL A 170 9.65 4.63 2.51
CA VAL A 170 10.83 3.91 3.03
C VAL A 170 10.41 2.82 4.02
N GLU A 171 9.62 3.18 5.03
CA GLU A 171 9.16 2.23 6.06
C GLU A 171 8.28 1.12 5.46
N SER A 172 7.39 1.45 4.52
CA SER A 172 6.54 0.44 3.87
C SER A 172 7.32 -0.48 2.92
N THR A 173 8.37 0.03 2.27
CA THR A 173 9.20 -0.76 1.37
C THR A 173 10.00 -1.82 2.10
N ASP A 174 10.51 -1.53 3.30
CA ASP A 174 11.14 -2.56 4.15
C ASP A 174 10.19 -3.72 4.42
N GLY A 175 8.92 -3.41 4.66
CA GLY A 175 7.85 -4.41 4.78
C GLY A 175 7.75 -5.30 3.52
N TYR A 176 7.75 -4.69 2.34
CA TYR A 176 7.67 -5.41 1.06
C TYR A 176 8.93 -6.25 0.78
N LEU A 177 10.12 -5.74 1.08
CA LEU A 177 11.38 -6.45 0.89
C LEU A 177 11.44 -7.72 1.76
N ILE A 178 10.93 -7.68 2.99
CA ILE A 178 10.81 -8.88 3.84
C ILE A 178 9.89 -9.92 3.20
N LEU A 179 8.74 -9.50 2.65
CA LEU A 179 7.81 -10.41 1.97
C LEU A 179 8.44 -11.01 0.70
N GLN A 180 9.17 -10.18 -0.04
CA GLN A 180 9.91 -10.60 -1.22
C GLN A 180 10.99 -11.62 -0.87
N ASP A 181 11.78 -11.39 0.18
CA ASP A 181 12.82 -12.33 0.64
C ASP A 181 12.22 -13.66 1.10
N TRP A 182 11.06 -13.62 1.76
CA TRP A 182 10.33 -14.83 2.13
C TRP A 182 9.84 -15.59 0.91
N PHE A 183 9.30 -14.89 -0.08
CA PHE A 183 8.90 -15.50 -1.35
C PHE A 183 10.10 -16.09 -2.10
N ILE A 184 11.21 -15.37 -2.16
CA ILE A 184 12.46 -15.83 -2.76
C ILE A 184 12.95 -17.10 -2.05
N GLY A 185 13.03 -17.08 -0.72
CA GLY A 185 13.51 -18.21 0.07
C GLY A 185 12.63 -19.46 -0.04
N ALA A 186 11.30 -19.29 -0.06
CA ALA A 186 10.36 -20.40 -0.03
C ALA A 186 9.96 -20.91 -1.43
N VAL A 187 10.03 -20.08 -2.46
CA VAL A 187 9.50 -20.39 -3.81
C VAL A 187 10.60 -20.24 -4.86
N THR A 188 11.11 -19.04 -5.08
CA THR A 188 11.98 -18.75 -6.23
C THR A 188 13.31 -19.50 -6.15
N ARG A 189 13.96 -19.53 -4.99
CA ARG A 189 15.26 -20.18 -4.78
C ARG A 189 15.18 -21.70 -4.91
N PRO A 190 14.23 -22.41 -4.25
CA PRO A 190 14.04 -23.85 -4.47
C PRO A 190 13.75 -24.18 -5.94
N MET A 191 12.87 -23.40 -6.58
CA MET A 191 12.53 -23.59 -7.99
C MET A 191 13.74 -23.41 -8.92
N TYR A 192 14.50 -22.33 -8.73
CA TYR A 192 15.74 -22.07 -9.49
C TYR A 192 16.76 -23.19 -9.32
N ARG A 193 17.00 -23.65 -8.08
CA ARG A 193 17.96 -24.72 -7.80
C ARG A 193 17.53 -26.05 -8.42
N ALA A 194 16.24 -26.39 -8.34
CA ALA A 194 15.69 -27.59 -8.96
C ALA A 194 15.83 -27.54 -10.49
N TRP A 195 15.49 -26.40 -11.09
CA TRP A 195 15.65 -26.16 -12.53
C TRP A 195 17.11 -26.28 -12.96
N LEU A 196 18.04 -25.59 -12.28
CA LEU A 196 19.46 -25.61 -12.63
C LEU A 196 20.04 -27.02 -12.54
N LYS A 197 19.70 -27.75 -11.47
CA LYS A 197 20.09 -29.15 -11.30
C LYS A 197 19.63 -30.00 -12.50
N GLN A 198 18.39 -29.83 -12.94
CA GLN A 198 17.85 -30.57 -14.08
C GLN A 198 18.49 -30.15 -15.41
N ALA A 199 18.71 -28.86 -15.62
CA ALA A 199 19.33 -28.32 -16.83
C ALA A 199 20.79 -28.77 -17.02
N VAL A 200 21.52 -28.92 -15.92
CA VAL A 200 22.87 -29.52 -15.91
C VAL A 200 22.77 -31.03 -16.17
N ALA A 201 21.85 -31.74 -15.50
CA ALA A 201 21.68 -33.19 -15.69
C ALA A 201 21.25 -33.58 -17.11
N SER A 202 20.43 -32.74 -17.76
CA SER A 202 20.00 -32.95 -19.15
C SER A 202 21.02 -32.50 -20.19
N GLY A 203 22.15 -31.92 -19.77
CA GLY A 203 23.22 -31.45 -20.66
C GLY A 203 22.92 -30.18 -21.45
N VAL A 204 21.80 -29.48 -21.14
CA VAL A 204 21.46 -28.17 -21.75
C VAL A 204 22.47 -27.12 -21.29
N ILE A 205 22.83 -27.15 -20.00
CA ILE A 205 23.89 -26.31 -19.45
C ILE A 205 25.13 -27.19 -19.24
N ARG A 206 26.21 -26.86 -19.96
CA ARG A 206 27.51 -27.50 -19.76
C ARG A 206 28.34 -26.65 -18.80
N LEU A 207 28.70 -27.23 -17.67
CA LEU A 207 29.51 -26.54 -16.67
C LEU A 207 30.98 -26.44 -17.14
N PRO A 208 31.62 -25.27 -17.00
CA PRO A 208 33.07 -25.14 -17.19
C PRO A 208 33.85 -26.10 -16.28
N ARG A 209 35.02 -26.57 -16.74
CA ARG A 209 35.84 -27.55 -16.00
C ARG A 209 36.46 -26.96 -14.73
N ASP A 210 36.72 -25.67 -14.73
CA ASP A 210 37.34 -24.85 -13.69
C ASP A 210 36.32 -24.18 -12.76
N LEU A 211 35.03 -24.45 -12.94
CA LEU A 211 33.98 -23.87 -12.11
C LEU A 211 34.09 -24.36 -10.66
N ASP A 212 34.17 -23.41 -9.71
CA ASP A 212 33.98 -23.72 -8.30
C ASP A 212 32.54 -24.20 -8.05
N ARG A 213 32.39 -25.46 -7.68
CA ARG A 213 31.08 -26.08 -7.40
C ARG A 213 30.34 -25.43 -6.25
N SER A 214 31.03 -24.75 -5.32
CA SER A 214 30.40 -24.02 -4.22
C SER A 214 29.58 -22.83 -4.73
N SER A 215 30.01 -22.24 -5.85
CA SER A 215 29.38 -21.07 -6.48
C SER A 215 28.20 -21.41 -7.40
N LEU A 216 28.04 -22.68 -7.79
CA LEU A 216 27.09 -23.09 -8.82
C LEU A 216 25.64 -22.63 -8.57
N TYR A 217 25.20 -22.66 -7.31
CA TYR A 217 23.84 -22.28 -6.93
C TYR A 217 23.73 -20.87 -6.37
N THR A 218 24.81 -20.08 -6.47
CA THR A 218 24.81 -18.67 -6.11
C THR A 218 24.08 -17.90 -7.19
N ALA A 219 22.94 -17.33 -6.81
CA ALA A 219 22.12 -16.52 -7.70
C ALA A 219 21.69 -15.26 -6.96
N VAL A 220 21.66 -14.15 -7.71
CA VAL A 220 21.06 -12.90 -7.28
C VAL A 220 19.60 -12.93 -7.69
N TYR A 221 18.71 -12.66 -6.74
CA TYR A 221 17.28 -12.64 -6.97
C TYR A 221 16.82 -11.18 -7.02
N SER A 222 16.40 -10.74 -8.20
CA SER A 222 15.82 -9.42 -8.38
C SER A 222 14.30 -9.52 -8.23
N GLY A 223 13.74 -8.68 -7.37
CA GLY A 223 12.29 -8.49 -7.29
C GLY A 223 11.93 -7.01 -7.48
N PRO A 224 10.68 -6.64 -7.19
CA PRO A 224 10.21 -5.28 -7.33
C PRO A 224 11.09 -4.30 -6.55
N VAL A 225 11.47 -3.22 -7.20
CA VAL A 225 12.27 -2.15 -6.58
C VAL A 225 11.38 -0.99 -6.18
N MET A 226 11.86 -0.19 -5.23
CA MET A 226 11.18 1.05 -4.86
C MET A 226 11.09 1.98 -6.08
N PRO A 227 9.90 2.48 -6.45
CA PRO A 227 9.78 3.51 -7.47
C PRO A 227 10.37 4.82 -6.94
N TRP A 228 11.09 5.53 -7.79
CA TRP A 228 11.69 6.82 -7.46
C TRP A 228 10.61 7.89 -7.36
N ILE A 229 10.65 8.70 -6.30
CA ILE A 229 9.70 9.81 -6.14
C ILE A 229 10.23 11.05 -6.86
N ASP A 230 11.53 11.33 -6.72
CA ASP A 230 12.21 12.42 -7.41
C ASP A 230 13.43 11.86 -8.16
N PRO A 231 13.26 11.52 -9.45
CA PRO A 231 14.32 10.90 -10.23
C PRO A 231 15.60 11.73 -10.30
N VAL A 232 15.52 13.06 -10.23
CA VAL A 232 16.69 13.95 -10.35
C VAL A 232 17.53 13.87 -9.09
N LYS A 233 16.92 14.08 -7.92
CA LYS A 233 17.63 14.01 -6.63
C LYS A 233 18.19 12.62 -6.37
N GLU A 234 17.45 11.58 -6.73
CA GLU A 234 17.90 10.20 -6.58
C GLU A 234 19.07 9.90 -7.52
N ALA A 235 19.02 10.39 -8.78
CA ALA A 235 20.13 10.25 -9.71
C ALA A 235 21.40 10.96 -9.23
N GLU A 236 21.29 12.18 -8.70
CA GLU A 236 22.41 12.91 -8.13
C GLU A 236 23.01 12.19 -6.92
N ALA A 237 22.17 11.70 -6.00
CA ALA A 237 22.62 10.96 -4.83
C ALA A 237 23.41 9.71 -5.24
N TRP A 238 22.89 8.94 -6.19
CA TRP A 238 23.60 7.77 -6.69
C TRP A 238 24.88 8.12 -7.46
N LYS A 239 24.90 9.20 -8.24
CA LYS A 239 26.12 9.70 -8.90
C LYS A 239 27.21 10.01 -7.86
N ILE A 240 26.83 10.62 -6.74
CA ILE A 240 27.73 10.89 -5.61
C ILE A 240 28.22 9.58 -4.99
N GLN A 241 27.34 8.60 -4.74
CA GLN A 241 27.72 7.31 -4.14
C GLN A 241 28.67 6.49 -5.03
N ILE A 242 28.40 6.43 -6.34
CA ILE A 242 29.25 5.71 -7.29
C ILE A 242 30.62 6.39 -7.39
N ARG A 243 30.66 7.73 -7.50
CA ARG A 243 31.93 8.49 -7.51
C ARG A 243 32.69 8.38 -6.20
N GLY A 244 31.99 8.30 -5.07
CA GLY A 244 32.55 8.09 -3.74
C GLY A 244 32.99 6.65 -3.46
N GLY A 245 32.76 5.72 -4.39
CA GLY A 245 33.13 4.31 -4.23
C GLY A 245 32.23 3.50 -3.28
N ALA A 246 31.13 4.09 -2.80
CA ALA A 246 30.17 3.42 -1.92
C ALA A 246 29.20 2.50 -2.66
N ALA A 247 29.07 2.66 -3.99
CA ALA A 247 28.18 1.88 -4.84
C ALA A 247 28.79 1.62 -6.22
N THR A 248 28.32 0.58 -6.92
CA THR A 248 28.70 0.30 -8.30
C THR A 248 27.62 0.69 -9.30
N GLU A 249 27.98 0.83 -10.58
CA GLU A 249 27.00 0.99 -11.67
C GLU A 249 25.96 -0.14 -11.70
N SER A 250 26.37 -1.35 -11.35
CA SER A 250 25.49 -2.51 -11.30
C SER A 250 24.46 -2.38 -10.18
N ASP A 251 24.82 -1.75 -9.06
CA ASP A 251 23.91 -1.52 -7.94
C ASP A 251 22.84 -0.49 -8.30
N TRP A 252 23.23 0.59 -9.00
CA TRP A 252 22.27 1.53 -9.60
C TRP A 252 21.29 0.81 -10.52
N VAL A 253 21.80 0.00 -11.45
CA VAL A 253 20.95 -0.64 -12.47
C VAL A 253 19.96 -1.60 -11.83
N ARG A 254 20.40 -2.34 -10.81
CA ARG A 254 19.54 -3.22 -10.02
C ARG A 254 18.54 -2.45 -9.17
N ALA A 255 18.91 -1.30 -8.61
CA ALA A 255 17.99 -0.43 -7.87
C ALA A 255 16.87 0.10 -8.76
N GLY A 256 17.10 0.22 -10.06
CA GLY A 256 16.06 0.49 -11.07
C GLY A 256 15.35 -0.76 -11.61
N GLY A 257 15.55 -1.94 -11.02
CA GLY A 257 14.87 -3.19 -11.38
C GLY A 257 15.33 -3.82 -12.70
N ARG A 258 16.51 -3.42 -13.21
CA ARG A 258 17.06 -3.89 -14.48
C ARG A 258 18.26 -4.82 -14.28
N ASN A 259 18.55 -5.62 -15.30
CA ASN A 259 19.75 -6.47 -15.33
C ASN A 259 20.98 -5.65 -15.79
N PRO A 260 22.05 -5.52 -14.97
CA PRO A 260 23.27 -4.82 -15.34
C PRO A 260 23.91 -5.29 -16.66
N ASP A 261 23.92 -6.60 -16.92
CA ASP A 261 24.56 -7.15 -18.11
C ASP A 261 23.80 -6.78 -19.39
N ASP A 262 22.47 -6.79 -19.32
CA ASP A 262 21.63 -6.36 -20.44
C ASP A 262 21.76 -4.85 -20.68
N VAL A 263 21.85 -4.04 -19.63
CA VAL A 263 22.07 -2.59 -19.76
C VAL A 263 23.43 -2.31 -20.39
N LYS A 264 24.51 -2.96 -19.94
CA LYS A 264 25.83 -2.79 -20.54
C LYS A 264 25.86 -3.26 -22.00
N ARG A 265 25.23 -4.39 -22.32
CA ARG A 265 25.14 -4.91 -23.70
C ARG A 265 24.39 -3.94 -24.61
N ARG A 266 23.24 -3.41 -24.18
CA ARG A 266 22.45 -2.42 -24.94
C ARG A 266 23.21 -1.11 -25.11
N ARG A 267 23.79 -0.57 -24.03
CA ARG A 267 24.58 0.65 -24.08
C ARG A 267 25.74 0.56 -25.06
N LYS A 268 26.43 -0.59 -25.12
CA LYS A 268 27.48 -0.83 -26.12
C LYS A 268 26.91 -0.78 -27.53
N ALA A 269 25.81 -1.50 -27.79
CA ALA A 269 25.19 -1.53 -29.11
C ALA A 269 24.72 -0.13 -29.56
N GLU A 270 24.13 0.65 -28.66
CA GLU A 270 23.70 2.03 -28.91
C GLU A 270 24.90 2.94 -29.24
N ILE A 271 26.00 2.86 -28.48
CA ILE A 271 27.21 3.64 -28.76
C ILE A 271 27.82 3.25 -30.12
N ASP A 272 27.87 1.96 -30.43
CA ASP A 272 28.40 1.46 -31.71
C ASP A 272 27.52 1.88 -32.90
N GLU A 273 26.20 1.98 -32.72
CA GLU A 273 25.25 2.46 -33.73
C GLU A 273 25.34 3.98 -33.91
N ASN A 274 25.35 4.73 -32.81
CA ASN A 274 25.48 6.19 -32.83
C ASN A 274 26.75 6.64 -33.58
N ARG A 275 27.87 5.93 -33.36
CA ARG A 275 29.13 6.17 -34.08
C ARG A 275 29.07 5.84 -35.58
N LYS A 276 28.23 4.90 -36.00
CA LYS A 276 28.02 4.59 -37.44
C LYS A 276 27.14 5.61 -38.13
N LEU A 277 26.23 6.23 -37.39
CA LEU A 277 25.24 7.18 -37.89
C LEU A 277 25.67 8.65 -37.68
N ASP A 278 26.88 8.89 -37.17
CA ASP A 278 27.39 10.22 -36.77
C ASP A 278 26.43 11.00 -35.86
N LEU A 279 25.70 10.29 -34.99
CA LEU A 279 24.79 10.88 -34.02
C LEU A 279 25.54 11.25 -32.73
N VAL A 280 25.51 12.54 -32.37
CA VAL A 280 26.14 13.07 -31.16
C VAL A 280 25.06 13.44 -30.15
N PHE A 281 25.14 12.84 -28.97
CA PHE A 281 24.27 13.14 -27.83
C PHE A 281 25.09 13.64 -26.65
N ASP A 282 24.50 14.52 -25.86
CA ASP A 282 24.99 14.98 -24.55
C ASP A 282 25.22 13.84 -23.55
N THR A 283 24.52 12.72 -23.73
CA THR A 283 24.66 11.50 -22.92
C THR A 283 25.96 10.71 -23.12
N ASP A 284 26.79 11.02 -24.12
CA ASP A 284 28.10 10.38 -24.33
C ASP A 284 29.19 11.07 -23.48
N PRO A 285 29.78 10.40 -22.47
CA PRO A 285 30.84 10.98 -21.64
C PRO A 285 32.08 11.42 -22.42
N ALA A 286 32.32 10.89 -23.62
CA ALA A 286 33.42 11.34 -24.48
C ALA A 286 33.15 12.72 -25.12
N SER A 287 31.88 13.14 -25.17
CA SER A 287 31.43 14.42 -25.73
C SER A 287 31.03 15.45 -24.67
N ASP A 288 30.95 15.05 -23.39
CA ASP A 288 30.68 15.95 -22.25
C ASP A 288 31.89 16.85 -21.98
N LYS A 289 31.91 18.02 -22.62
CA LYS A 289 32.74 19.16 -22.22
C LYS A 289 32.16 19.70 -20.93
N GLY A 290 32.52 19.06 -19.80
CA GLY A 290 31.98 19.33 -18.48
C GLY A 290 31.60 20.80 -18.30
N GLY A 291 30.31 21.02 -18.03
CA GLY A 291 29.72 22.35 -17.99
C GLY A 291 30.59 23.34 -17.22
N SER A 292 30.96 24.43 -17.90
CA SER A 292 31.52 25.63 -17.28
C SER A 292 30.50 26.17 -16.28
N SER A 293 30.61 25.74 -15.02
CA SER A 293 29.91 26.29 -13.88
C SER A 293 30.94 26.66 -12.81
N ALA A 294 31.95 27.42 -13.24
CA ALA A 294 32.90 28.09 -12.38
C ALA A 294 32.87 29.60 -12.71
N ALA A 295 31.74 30.23 -12.44
CA ALA A 295 31.62 31.68 -12.38
C ALA A 295 30.75 32.07 -11.18
N THR A 296 31.10 31.57 -10.01
CA THR A 296 30.71 32.22 -8.76
C THR A 296 31.46 33.54 -8.71
N LYS A 297 30.76 34.65 -9.01
CA LYS A 297 31.22 36.01 -8.73
C LYS A 297 31.72 36.05 -7.27
N ARG A 298 33.05 36.10 -7.08
CA ARG A 298 33.62 36.64 -5.85
C ARG A 298 33.25 38.12 -5.84
N GLN A 299 32.34 38.52 -4.95
CA GLN A 299 32.26 39.92 -4.55
C GLN A 299 33.55 40.24 -3.80
N GLU A 300 34.32 41.18 -4.35
CA GLU A 300 35.44 41.80 -3.65
C GLU A 300 34.90 42.55 -2.43
N PRO A 301 35.57 42.49 -1.26
CA PRO A 301 35.22 43.33 -0.14
C PRO A 301 35.58 44.79 -0.47
N GLN A 302 34.58 45.66 -0.50
CA GLN A 302 34.77 47.10 -0.54
C GLN A 302 35.50 47.55 0.74
N HIS A 303 36.68 48.12 0.54
CA HIS A 303 37.43 48.85 1.56
C HIS A 303 36.70 50.16 1.83
N THR A 304 36.02 50.30 2.96
CA THR A 304 35.61 51.60 3.48
C THR A 304 36.78 52.16 4.26
N ASP A 305 37.52 53.08 3.64
CA ASP A 305 38.28 54.09 4.37
C ASP A 305 37.26 55.00 5.06
N ASP A 306 37.30 55.04 6.39
CA ASP A 306 36.76 56.18 7.13
C ASP A 306 37.91 56.75 7.96
N GLN A 307 38.35 57.92 7.53
CA GLN A 307 39.33 58.73 8.22
C GLN A 307 38.67 59.40 9.42
N SER A 308 39.39 59.37 10.52
CA SER A 308 39.18 60.13 11.75
C SER A 308 39.03 61.64 11.51
N GLU A 309 38.13 62.30 12.24
CA GLU A 309 38.43 63.28 13.33
C GLU A 309 37.22 64.19 13.67
N GLU A 310 37.16 64.54 14.97
CA GLU A 310 36.34 65.54 15.70
C GLU A 310 34.85 65.27 16.03
#